data_AF-A0A0F9HDX8-F1
#
_entry.id   AF-A0A0F9HDX8-F1
#
_cell.length_a   1.000
_cell.length_b   1.000
_cell.length_c   1.000
_cell.angle_alpha   90.00
_cell.angle_beta   90.00
_cell.angle_gamma   90.00
#
_symmetry.space_group_name_H-M   'P 1'
#
loop_
_entity.id
_entity.type
_entity.pdbx_description
1 polymer ?
#
loop_
_entity_poly.entity_id
_entity_poly.type
_entity_poly.pdbx_seq_one_letter_code
_entity_poly.pdbx_strand_id
1 'polypeptide(L)'
;MANVKLTTGGDLDFSTGNLVIITGTTEIAQKVSVRLKFFLGEWFLDQRLGIPYFEQVFIKNPNLSVLNNLFRGVVANSPGIVEVQEFSLAINSATRALTVTFLAKTSSGETINFNEEFIVV
;
A
#
# COMPACT_ATOMS: atom_id res chain seq x y z
N MET A 1 -13.50 -3.74 13.89
CA MET A 1 -14.05 -4.38 12.66
C MET A 1 -13.08 -5.48 12.25
N ALA A 2 -13.57 -6.68 11.95
CA ALA A 2 -12.73 -7.80 11.51
C ALA A 2 -12.27 -7.59 10.05
N ASN A 3 -11.01 -7.94 9.75
CA ASN A 3 -10.45 -7.83 8.39
C ASN A 3 -10.35 -9.22 7.76
N VAL A 4 -10.86 -9.35 6.55
CA VAL A 4 -10.86 -10.61 5.78
C VAL A 4 -9.53 -10.73 5.04
N LYS A 5 -8.93 -11.91 5.07
CA LYS A 5 -7.68 -12.21 4.38
C LYS A 5 -7.84 -12.10 2.86
N LEU A 6 -6.87 -11.48 2.22
CA LEU A 6 -6.73 -11.44 0.77
C LEU A 6 -5.67 -12.43 0.29
N THR A 7 -5.84 -12.93 -0.92
CA THR A 7 -4.82 -13.64 -1.68
C THR A 7 -3.78 -12.64 -2.21
N THR A 8 -2.65 -13.13 -2.73
CA THR A 8 -1.63 -12.28 -3.38
C THR A 8 -2.19 -11.43 -4.51
N GLY A 9 -3.25 -11.90 -5.20
CA GLY A 9 -3.94 -11.17 -6.26
C GLY A 9 -4.88 -10.07 -5.77
N GLY A 10 -5.11 -9.95 -4.45
CA GLY A 10 -6.06 -8.99 -3.88
C GLY A 10 -7.50 -9.52 -3.76
N ASP A 11 -7.76 -10.77 -4.14
CA ASP A 11 -9.08 -11.40 -3.97
C ASP A 11 -9.28 -11.94 -2.56
N LEU A 12 -10.53 -12.18 -2.16
CA LEU A 12 -10.86 -12.84 -0.88
C LEU A 12 -10.30 -14.27 -0.84
N ASP A 13 -9.60 -14.64 0.23
CA ASP A 13 -9.08 -15.99 0.42
C ASP A 13 -10.19 -16.95 0.88
N PHE A 14 -10.60 -17.85 -0.02
CA PHE A 14 -11.56 -18.94 0.21
C PHE A 14 -10.94 -20.34 0.18
N SER A 15 -9.60 -20.46 0.25
CA SER A 15 -8.91 -21.74 0.13
C SER A 15 -9.34 -22.79 1.17
N THR A 16 -9.87 -22.35 2.30
CA THR A 16 -10.38 -23.23 3.38
C THR A 16 -11.87 -23.55 3.28
N GLY A 17 -12.55 -23.08 2.23
CA GLY A 17 -14.01 -23.14 2.09
C GLY A 17 -14.77 -22.12 2.96
N ASN A 18 -14.06 -21.31 3.76
CA ASN A 18 -14.62 -20.25 4.60
C ASN A 18 -13.77 -18.97 4.49
N LEU A 19 -14.36 -17.84 4.87
CA LEU A 19 -13.63 -16.59 5.01
C LEU A 19 -12.64 -16.67 6.18
N VAL A 20 -11.40 -16.29 5.93
CA VAL A 20 -10.35 -16.22 6.95
C VAL A 20 -10.26 -14.79 7.48
N ILE A 21 -10.30 -14.62 8.81
CA ILE A 21 -10.09 -13.33 9.46
C ILE A 21 -8.62 -13.20 9.86
N ILE A 22 -8.02 -12.05 9.56
CA ILE A 22 -6.67 -11.69 9.99
C ILE A 22 -6.70 -10.57 11.01
N THR A 23 -5.69 -10.55 11.88
CA THR A 23 -5.54 -9.56 12.95
C THR A 23 -4.07 -9.22 13.16
N GLY A 24 -3.81 -8.12 13.86
CA GLY A 24 -2.46 -7.72 14.26
C GLY A 24 -1.62 -7.22 13.07
N THR A 25 -0.36 -7.64 13.00
CA THR A 25 0.58 -7.14 11.99
C THR A 25 0.23 -7.54 10.56
N THR A 26 -0.32 -8.74 10.35
CA THR A 26 -0.78 -9.19 9.02
C THR A 26 -1.95 -8.34 8.51
N GLU A 27 -2.90 -8.00 9.39
CA GLU A 27 -3.99 -7.09 9.09
C GLU A 27 -3.48 -5.69 8.71
N ILE A 28 -2.52 -5.15 9.46
CA ILE A 28 -1.94 -3.83 9.18
C ILE A 28 -1.22 -3.84 7.83
N ALA A 29 -0.38 -4.85 7.56
CA ALA A 29 0.32 -4.98 6.29
C ALA A 29 -0.65 -5.07 5.11
N GLN A 30 -1.73 -5.85 5.23
CA GLN A 30 -2.76 -5.94 4.20
C GLN A 30 -3.45 -4.59 3.96
N LYS A 31 -3.82 -3.87 5.02
CA LYS A 31 -4.42 -2.53 4.90
C LYS A 31 -3.51 -1.54 4.18
N VAL A 32 -2.21 -1.56 4.50
CA VAL A 32 -1.23 -0.71 3.81
C VAL A 32 -1.17 -1.08 2.34
N SER A 33 -1.04 -2.37 1.99
CA SER A 33 -1.01 -2.83 0.59
C SER A 33 -2.25 -2.37 -0.18
N VAL A 34 -3.46 -2.56 0.38
CA VAL A 34 -4.71 -2.10 -0.24
C VAL A 34 -4.69 -0.59 -0.46
N ARG A 35 -4.25 0.20 0.53
CA ARG A 35 -4.18 1.67 0.40
C ARG A 35 -3.14 2.13 -0.62
N LEU A 36 -2.06 1.39 -0.79
CA LEU A 36 -1.06 1.67 -1.82
C LEU A 36 -1.63 1.38 -3.22
N LYS A 37 -2.47 0.35 -3.38
CA LYS A 37 -3.10 0.00 -4.66
C LYS A 37 -4.35 0.82 -4.99
N PHE A 38 -4.86 1.60 -4.05
CA PHE A 38 -6.15 2.27 -4.16
C PHE A 38 -6.03 3.57 -4.99
N PHE A 39 -6.79 3.65 -6.07
CA PHE A 39 -6.73 4.78 -7.01
C PHE A 39 -7.57 5.95 -6.52
N LEU A 40 -7.08 7.17 -6.78
CA LEU A 40 -7.86 8.38 -6.48
C LEU A 40 -9.20 8.32 -7.22
N GLY A 41 -10.29 8.46 -6.48
CA GLY A 41 -11.64 8.47 -7.07
C GLY A 41 -12.26 7.08 -7.27
N GLU A 42 -11.56 5.99 -6.94
CA GLU A 42 -12.06 4.63 -7.16
C GLU A 42 -13.26 4.28 -6.27
N TRP A 43 -13.31 4.81 -5.05
CA TRP A 43 -14.43 4.55 -4.14
C TRP A 43 -15.58 5.54 -4.34
N PHE A 44 -16.74 5.00 -4.74
CA PHE A 44 -17.90 5.81 -5.11
C PHE A 44 -18.48 6.67 -3.97
N LEU A 45 -18.35 6.27 -2.70
CA LEU A 45 -18.85 7.07 -1.57
C LEU A 45 -17.91 8.22 -1.18
N ASP A 46 -16.62 8.13 -1.50
CA ASP A 46 -15.66 9.21 -1.23
C ASP A 46 -14.54 9.20 -2.28
N GLN A 47 -14.74 9.98 -3.33
CA GLN A 47 -13.82 10.09 -4.47
C GLN A 47 -12.55 10.90 -4.15
N ARG A 48 -12.42 11.46 -2.95
CA ARG A 48 -11.22 12.22 -2.53
C ARG A 48 -10.10 11.31 -2.03
N LEU A 49 -10.40 10.02 -1.85
CA LEU A 49 -9.47 9.05 -1.31
C LEU A 49 -8.75 8.30 -2.43
N GLY A 50 -7.52 7.89 -2.16
CA GLY A 50 -6.66 7.12 -3.08
C GLY A 50 -5.42 7.89 -3.53
N ILE A 51 -4.59 7.22 -4.32
CA ILE A 51 -3.37 7.79 -4.90
C ILE A 51 -3.66 8.29 -6.32
N PRO A 52 -3.27 9.53 -6.68
CA PRO A 52 -3.42 10.09 -8.03
C PRO A 52 -2.46 9.43 -9.02
N TYR A 53 -2.71 8.16 -9.32
CA TYR A 53 -1.85 7.35 -10.18
C TYR A 53 -1.76 7.93 -11.59
N PHE A 54 -2.89 8.32 -12.19
CA PHE A 54 -2.92 8.86 -13.56
C PHE A 54 -2.29 10.24 -13.67
N GLU A 55 -2.40 11.06 -12.63
CA GLU A 55 -1.95 12.46 -12.65
C GLU A 55 -0.49 12.63 -12.23
N GLN A 56 0.03 11.78 -11.34
CA GLN A 56 1.35 11.97 -10.74
C GLN A 56 2.31 10.78 -10.90
N VAL A 57 1.80 9.55 -11.02
CA VAL A 57 2.65 8.34 -11.06
C VAL A 57 2.88 7.89 -12.50
N PHE A 58 1.82 7.79 -13.29
CA PHE A 58 1.80 7.28 -14.68
C PHE A 58 2.13 8.39 -15.70
N ILE A 59 2.99 9.33 -15.30
CA ILE A 59 3.44 10.42 -16.17
C ILE A 59 4.87 10.15 -16.65
N LYS A 60 5.25 10.79 -17.75
CA LYS A 60 6.62 10.72 -18.24
C LYS A 60 7.55 11.46 -17.25
N ASN A 61 8.58 10.77 -16.75
CA ASN A 61 9.57 11.30 -15.81
C ASN A 61 8.95 11.90 -14.54
N PRO A 62 8.30 11.08 -13.69
CA PRO A 62 7.68 11.59 -12.47
C PRO A 62 8.72 12.14 -11.51
N ASN A 63 8.34 13.14 -10.72
CA ASN A 63 9.22 13.68 -9.69
C ASN A 63 9.30 12.71 -8.51
N LEU A 64 10.42 12.01 -8.40
CA LEU A 64 10.65 10.99 -7.37
C LEU A 64 10.55 11.53 -5.94
N SER A 65 10.89 12.80 -5.70
CA SER A 65 10.78 13.41 -4.38
C SER A 65 9.31 13.62 -3.98
N VAL A 66 8.47 14.06 -4.93
CA VAL A 66 7.03 14.20 -4.73
C VAL A 66 6.39 12.83 -4.49
N LEU A 67 6.72 11.83 -5.30
CA LEU A 67 6.23 10.47 -5.11
C LEU A 67 6.69 9.88 -3.77
N ASN A 68 7.95 10.06 -3.37
CA ASN A 68 8.44 9.62 -2.08
C ASN A 68 7.56 10.15 -0.94
N ASN A 69 7.31 11.46 -0.93
CA ASN A 69 6.49 12.10 0.10
C ASN A 69 5.03 11.63 0.05
N LEU A 70 4.47 11.47 -1.15
CA LEU A 70 3.10 10.99 -1.33
C LEU A 70 2.92 9.58 -0.76
N PHE A 71 3.74 8.62 -1.19
CA PHE A 71 3.65 7.23 -0.74
C PHE A 71 4.01 7.08 0.73
N ARG A 72 5.05 7.76 1.22
CA ARG A 72 5.38 7.79 2.65
C ARG A 72 4.22 8.34 3.47
N GLY A 73 3.54 9.38 2.98
CA GLY A 73 2.34 9.94 3.59
C GLY A 73 1.20 8.93 3.67
N VAL A 74 0.95 8.15 2.61
CA VAL A 74 -0.08 7.09 2.61
C VAL A 74 0.25 6.02 3.65
N VAL A 75 1.50 5.57 3.73
CA VAL A 75 1.93 4.58 4.73
C VAL A 75 1.80 5.13 6.15
N ALA A 76 2.29 6.35 6.39
CA ALA A 76 2.23 6.97 7.72
C ALA A 76 0.79 7.23 8.21
N ASN A 77 -0.14 7.53 7.30
CA ASN A 77 -1.56 7.73 7.62
C ASN A 77 -2.38 6.43 7.56
N SER A 78 -1.74 5.28 7.43
CA SER A 78 -2.44 3.98 7.41
C SER A 78 -2.76 3.53 8.84
N PRO A 79 -3.97 2.99 9.10
CA PRO A 79 -4.37 2.61 10.45
C PRO A 79 -3.48 1.52 11.01
N GLY A 80 -2.98 1.73 12.23
CA GLY A 80 -2.09 0.79 12.91
C GLY A 80 -0.60 1.07 12.72
N ILE A 81 -0.23 2.00 11.83
CA ILE A 81 1.14 2.52 11.75
C ILE A 81 1.31 3.66 12.75
N VAL A 82 2.37 3.60 13.56
CA VAL A 82 2.75 4.65 14.52
C VAL A 82 3.89 5.49 13.97
N GLU A 83 4.87 4.85 13.35
CA GLU A 83 6.08 5.51 12.87
C GLU A 83 6.61 4.80 11.62
N VAL A 84 7.07 5.57 10.63
CA VAL A 84 7.79 5.05 9.46
C VAL A 84 9.27 5.37 9.64
N GLN A 85 10.06 4.34 9.96
CA GLN A 85 11.49 4.44 10.27
C GLN A 85 12.32 4.59 9.01
N GLU A 86 12.07 3.73 8.03
CA GLU A 86 12.74 3.76 6.73
C GLU A 86 11.70 3.70 5.62
N PHE A 87 11.95 4.40 4.54
CA PHE A 87 11.08 4.40 3.36
C PHE A 87 11.93 4.64 2.12
N SER A 88 11.72 3.79 1.11
CA SER A 88 12.36 3.88 -0.20
C SER A 88 11.33 3.60 -1.29
N LEU A 89 11.46 4.37 -2.37
CA LEU A 89 10.63 4.24 -3.57
C LEU A 89 11.57 4.23 -4.77
N ALA A 90 11.49 3.17 -5.57
CA ALA A 90 12.28 3.00 -6.77
C ALA A 90 11.36 2.83 -7.98
N ILE A 91 11.72 3.47 -9.09
CA ILE A 91 11.02 3.29 -10.37
C ILE A 91 12.02 2.70 -11.37
N ASN A 92 11.69 1.54 -11.90
CA ASN A 92 12.37 0.94 -13.03
C ASN A 92 11.60 1.32 -14.31
N SER A 93 12.15 2.26 -15.09
CA SER A 93 11.53 2.72 -16.33
C SER A 93 11.56 1.68 -17.47
N ALA A 94 12.49 0.71 -17.41
CA ALA A 94 12.61 -0.32 -18.44
C ALA A 94 11.52 -1.38 -18.31
N THR A 95 11.24 -1.82 -17.08
CA THR A 95 10.17 -2.78 -16.77
C THR A 95 8.84 -2.11 -16.43
N ARG A 96 8.85 -0.78 -16.29
CA ARG A 96 7.75 0.03 -15.75
C ARG A 96 7.26 -0.53 -14.42
N ALA A 97 8.18 -0.69 -13.47
CA ALA A 97 7.86 -1.17 -12.13
C ALA A 97 8.14 -0.08 -11.08
N LEU A 98 7.23 0.06 -10.11
CA LEU A 98 7.39 0.86 -8.92
C LEU A 98 7.58 -0.09 -7.74
N THR A 99 8.72 -0.01 -7.07
CA THR A 99 8.98 -0.76 -5.84
C THR A 99 8.88 0.17 -4.65
N VAL A 100 8.05 -0.21 -3.68
CA VAL A 100 7.92 0.49 -2.39
C VAL A 100 8.48 -0.42 -1.30
N THR A 101 9.47 0.07 -0.59
CA THR A 101 10.09 -0.64 0.53
C THR A 101 10.06 0.24 1.78
N PHE A 102 9.60 -0.29 2.91
CA PHE A 102 9.59 0.46 4.15
C PHE A 102 9.71 -0.41 5.40
N LEU A 103 10.23 0.21 6.45
CA LEU A 103 10.20 -0.29 7.83
C LEU A 103 9.29 0.63 8.64
N ALA A 104 8.26 0.06 9.25
CA ALA A 104 7.31 0.82 10.05
C ALA A 104 7.00 0.13 11.38
N LYS A 105 6.87 0.93 12.44
CA LYS A 105 6.45 0.48 13.76
C LYS A 105 4.93 0.52 13.86
N THR A 106 4.34 -0.55 14.34
CA THR A 106 2.89 -0.68 14.51
C THR A 106 2.44 -0.28 15.91
N SER A 107 1.13 -0.13 16.10
CA SER A 107 0.53 0.13 17.41
C SER A 107 0.70 -1.00 18.41
N SER A 108 1.00 -2.23 17.96
CA SER A 108 1.38 -3.35 18.84
C SER A 108 2.83 -3.28 19.32
N GLY A 109 3.64 -2.35 18.80
CA GLY A 109 5.06 -2.21 19.09
C GLY A 109 5.98 -3.06 18.20
N GLU A 110 5.41 -3.89 17.33
CA GLU A 110 6.14 -4.68 16.34
C GLU A 110 6.62 -3.81 15.17
N THR A 111 7.70 -4.23 14.51
CA THR A 111 8.19 -3.58 13.29
C THR A 111 7.84 -4.46 12.11
N ILE A 112 7.18 -3.87 11.11
CA ILE A 112 6.88 -4.54 9.85
C ILE A 112 7.90 -4.12 8.80
N ASN A 113 8.49 -5.11 8.13
CA ASN A 113 9.27 -4.90 6.91
C ASN A 113 8.38 -5.21 5.72
N PHE A 114 8.24 -4.24 4.83
CA PHE A 114 7.37 -4.34 3.68
C PHE A 114 8.16 -4.07 2.41
N ASN A 115 8.02 -4.96 1.43
CA ASN A 115 8.58 -4.80 0.10
C ASN A 115 7.52 -5.25 -0.90
N GLU A 116 7.01 -4.31 -1.69
CA GLU A 116 6.02 -4.61 -2.72
C GLU A 116 6.40 -3.90 -4.03
N GLU A 117 6.36 -4.67 -5.11
CA GLU A 117 6.57 -4.20 -6.47
C GLU A 117 5.23 -4.15 -7.19
N PHE A 118 4.92 -3.01 -7.77
CA PHE A 118 3.72 -2.76 -8.55
C PHE A 118 4.12 -2.47 -10.00
N ILE A 119 3.42 -3.07 -10.95
CA ILE A 119 3.59 -2.72 -12.36
C ILE A 119 2.85 -1.39 -12.61
N VAL A 120 3.56 -0.47 -13.26
CA VAL A 120 3.14 0.84 -13.69
C VAL A 120 2.92 0.73 -15.20
N VAL A 121 1.72 0.98 -15.73
CA VAL A 121 1.44 0.81 -17.18
C VAL A 121 2.08 1.91 -18.01
#